data_AF-A0A4R7J1B0-F1
#
_entry.id   AF-A0A4R7J1B0-F1
#
_cell.length_a   1.000
_cell.length_b   1.000
_cell.length_c   1.000
_cell.angle_alpha   90.00
_cell.angle_beta   90.00
_cell.angle_gamma   90.00
#
_symmetry.space_group_name_H-M   'P 1'
#
loop_
_entity.id
_entity.type
_entity.pdbx_description
1 polymer ?
#
loop_
_entity_poly.entity_id
_entity_poly.type
_entity_poly.pdbx_seq_one_letter_code
_entity_poly.pdbx_strand_id
1 'polypeptide(L)'
;MLLPPYLLESIAIRGSEQEARIAQETLRHDAALRAARAVGGARPGAAADAGTPGRANRVIHDARSTETLPGTQVRAEGEPATGDAATDEAYDGLGATWTLFFDAFGRDSLDGRGMQLLGTVHFGQNYANAFWDGQQMVFGDGDGERFNRFTASIDVIGHELTHGVIEFTAGLRYQGQSGALNESISDVFGSLVRQQSRAETAETADWLIGAELFTDLVQGDALRSMIAPGTAYDDPVLGKDPQPAHMDGFVHTTSDNGGVHINSGIPNKAFQLAATALGGNAWERAGQVWFNALTGGQLRPDCDFATFAQLTIDAATAIDAKTQAAVEQAWAAVGVAPGVAEVPATAPLAANTKLHLTRSGGFAGITKERDFELSELSEPDAEGWQRLVGGSELNDLSRVSEMHPDGFVYHVACDQVPLEVQLPEPALPAAVKELFQRTLG
;
A
#
# COMPACT_ATOMS: atom_id res chain seq x y z
N MET A 1 -5.16 -0.13 3.37
CA MET A 1 -6.47 0.27 3.92
C MET A 1 -7.37 0.18 2.72
N LEU A 2 -8.30 -0.76 2.71
CA LEU A 2 -8.98 -1.13 1.47
C LEU A 2 -9.82 0.01 0.89
N LEU A 3 -10.64 0.63 1.73
CA LEU A 3 -11.47 1.74 1.29
C LEU A 3 -10.60 3.00 1.13
N PRO A 4 -10.56 3.59 -0.08
CA PRO A 4 -9.87 4.85 -0.27
C PRO A 4 -10.62 5.98 0.47
N PRO A 5 -9.89 6.99 0.99
CA PRO A 5 -10.50 8.11 1.72
C PRO A 5 -11.61 8.83 0.95
N TYR A 6 -11.48 8.96 -0.38
CA TYR A 6 -12.45 9.68 -1.20
C TYR A 6 -13.86 9.06 -1.18
N LEU A 7 -13.99 7.74 -0.97
CA LEU A 7 -15.30 7.09 -0.85
C LEU A 7 -15.98 7.49 0.44
N LEU A 8 -15.26 7.39 1.56
CA LEU A 8 -15.75 7.78 2.87
C LEU A 8 -16.04 9.30 2.93
N GLU A 9 -15.21 10.11 2.27
CA GLU A 9 -15.46 11.56 2.12
C GLU A 9 -16.75 11.83 1.32
N SER A 10 -17.01 11.08 0.25
CA SER A 10 -18.27 11.21 -0.52
C SER A 10 -19.48 10.85 0.34
N ILE A 11 -19.41 9.75 1.11
CA ILE A 11 -20.48 9.35 2.05
C ILE A 11 -20.67 10.42 3.13
N ALA A 12 -19.59 10.97 3.68
CA ALA A 12 -19.64 12.03 4.69
C ALA A 12 -20.33 13.30 4.20
N ILE A 13 -20.33 13.56 2.89
CA ILE A 13 -20.94 14.74 2.27
C ILE A 13 -22.38 14.46 1.80
N ARG A 14 -22.64 13.27 1.25
CA ARG A 14 -23.85 12.96 0.48
C ARG A 14 -24.79 11.96 1.15
N GLY A 15 -24.30 11.22 2.14
CA GLY A 15 -25.06 10.23 2.88
C GLY A 15 -26.07 10.86 3.85
N SER A 16 -26.86 9.99 4.48
CA SER A 16 -27.70 10.30 5.62
C SER A 16 -26.85 10.78 6.81
N GLU A 17 -27.49 11.39 7.82
CA GLU A 17 -26.78 11.83 9.04
C GLU A 17 -26.07 10.66 9.76
N GLN A 18 -26.63 9.44 9.67
CA GLN A 18 -26.02 8.26 10.25
C GLN A 18 -24.82 7.79 9.41
N GLU A 19 -24.98 7.65 8.10
CA GLU A 19 -23.91 7.25 7.18
C GLU A 19 -22.73 8.22 7.25
N ALA A 20 -23.01 9.52 7.25
CA ALA A 20 -21.98 10.55 7.32
C ALA A 20 -21.18 10.49 8.63
N ARG A 21 -21.83 10.17 9.75
CA ARG A 21 -21.16 10.01 11.04
C ARG A 21 -20.22 8.80 11.05
N ILE A 22 -20.71 7.66 10.57
CA ILE A 22 -19.92 6.42 10.48
C ILE A 22 -18.71 6.61 9.56
N ALA A 23 -18.90 7.27 8.41
CA ALA A 23 -17.82 7.56 7.47
C ALA A 23 -16.76 8.50 8.08
N GLN A 24 -17.18 9.54 8.81
CA GLN A 24 -16.27 10.46 9.51
C GLN A 24 -15.51 9.78 10.65
N GLU A 25 -16.16 8.88 11.40
CA GLU A 25 -15.51 8.08 12.45
C GLU A 25 -14.48 7.13 11.84
N THR A 26 -14.84 6.42 10.78
CA THR A 26 -13.94 5.54 10.02
C THR A 26 -12.72 6.32 9.50
N LEU A 27 -12.92 7.48 8.87
CA LEU A 27 -11.83 8.35 8.40
C LEU A 27 -10.87 8.78 9.52
N ARG A 28 -11.41 9.11 10.70
CA ARG A 28 -10.59 9.49 11.87
C ARG A 28 -9.77 8.30 12.37
N HIS A 29 -10.36 7.12 12.46
CA HIS A 29 -9.65 5.91 12.85
C HIS A 29 -8.55 5.55 11.85
N ASP A 30 -8.84 5.60 10.55
CA ASP A 30 -7.86 5.33 9.50
C ASP A 30 -6.69 6.32 9.55
N ALA A 31 -6.98 7.60 9.80
CA ALA A 31 -5.95 8.62 9.98
C ALA A 31 -5.07 8.33 11.21
N ALA A 32 -5.67 7.97 12.34
CA ALA A 32 -4.93 7.62 13.56
C ALA A 32 -4.05 6.38 13.36
N LEU A 33 -4.57 5.34 12.70
CA LEU A 33 -3.83 4.12 12.38
C LEU A 33 -2.68 4.38 11.42
N ARG A 34 -2.89 5.19 10.36
CA ARG A 34 -1.81 5.61 9.45
C ARG A 34 -0.72 6.38 10.19
N ALA A 35 -1.10 7.30 11.08
CA ALA A 35 -0.15 8.05 11.90
C ALA A 35 0.63 7.12 12.85
N ALA A 36 -0.05 6.18 13.51
CA ALA A 36 0.59 5.20 14.39
C ALA A 36 1.61 4.32 13.63
N ARG A 37 1.32 3.91 12.40
CA ARG A 37 2.28 3.17 11.56
C ARG A 37 3.48 4.01 11.13
N ALA A 38 3.25 5.28 10.79
CA ALA A 38 4.32 6.19 10.42
C ALA A 38 5.30 6.44 11.59
N VAL A 39 4.80 6.47 12.83
CA VAL A 39 5.60 6.65 14.06
C VAL A 39 6.20 5.33 14.55
N GLY A 40 5.48 4.22 14.41
CA GLY A 40 5.84 2.91 14.96
C GLY A 40 7.00 2.22 14.27
N GLY A 41 7.51 2.76 13.15
CA GLY A 41 8.69 2.24 12.45
C GLY A 41 8.66 0.72 12.27
N ALA A 42 7.47 0.16 12.03
CA ALA A 42 7.23 -1.26 12.22
C ALA A 42 7.87 -2.05 11.08
N ARG A 43 9.17 -2.36 11.23
CA ARG A 43 9.59 -3.71 10.89
C ARG A 43 8.85 -4.63 11.85
N PRO A 44 8.11 -5.63 11.36
CA PRO A 44 7.53 -6.64 12.24
C PRO A 44 8.63 -7.19 13.14
N GLY A 45 8.40 -7.09 14.45
CA GLY A 45 9.30 -7.64 15.45
C GLY A 45 9.49 -9.12 15.18
N ALA A 46 10.72 -9.60 15.35
CA ALA A 46 11.17 -10.97 15.12
C ALA A 46 10.57 -12.00 16.11
N ALA A 47 9.30 -11.87 16.47
CA ALA A 47 8.64 -12.68 17.48
C ALA A 47 7.17 -13.01 17.13
N ALA A 48 6.86 -13.23 15.84
CA ALA A 48 5.77 -14.14 15.52
C ALA A 48 6.36 -15.55 15.64
N ASP A 49 5.75 -16.42 16.45
CA ASP A 49 6.16 -17.82 16.55
C ASP A 49 6.25 -18.40 15.12
N ALA A 50 7.48 -18.74 14.70
CA ALA A 50 7.72 -19.27 13.37
C ALA A 50 6.86 -20.54 13.22
N GLY A 51 5.93 -20.52 12.25
CA GLY A 51 5.10 -21.67 11.95
C GLY A 51 5.94 -22.89 11.56
N THR A 52 5.30 -24.06 11.47
CA THR A 52 5.99 -25.21 10.86
C THR A 52 6.22 -24.90 9.39
N PRO A 53 7.47 -24.98 8.88
CA PRO A 53 7.75 -24.67 7.48
C PRO A 53 6.86 -25.46 6.52
N GLY A 54 6.31 -24.77 5.51
CA GLY A 54 5.40 -25.34 4.53
C GLY A 54 4.02 -25.72 5.07
N ARG A 55 3.58 -25.10 6.17
CA ARG A 55 2.22 -25.22 6.68
C ARG A 55 1.69 -23.84 7.07
N ALA A 56 0.44 -23.57 6.70
CA ALA A 56 -0.28 -22.41 7.21
C ALA A 56 -0.35 -22.46 8.75
N ASN A 57 -0.27 -21.29 9.37
CA ASN A 57 -0.47 -21.09 10.79
C ASN A 57 -1.38 -19.86 10.94
N ARG A 58 -2.67 -20.09 11.15
CA ARG A 58 -3.70 -19.04 11.25
C ARG A 58 -4.22 -18.90 12.67
N VAL A 59 -4.45 -17.67 13.09
CA VAL A 59 -5.13 -17.36 14.35
C VAL A 59 -6.10 -16.21 14.14
N ILE A 60 -7.38 -16.46 14.43
CA ILE A 60 -8.43 -15.45 14.40
C ILE A 60 -8.80 -15.03 15.82
N HIS A 61 -8.89 -13.72 16.02
CA HIS A 61 -9.35 -13.08 17.23
C HIS A 61 -10.64 -12.29 16.96
N ASP A 62 -11.36 -12.02 18.03
CA ASP A 62 -12.59 -11.23 18.06
C ASP A 62 -12.38 -10.01 18.97
N ALA A 63 -12.53 -8.82 18.39
CA ALA A 63 -12.44 -7.55 19.10
C ALA A 63 -13.73 -7.16 19.82
N ARG A 64 -14.84 -7.89 19.61
CA ARG A 64 -16.15 -7.71 20.25
C ARG A 64 -16.71 -6.30 20.14
N SER A 65 -16.60 -5.73 18.94
CA SER A 65 -16.98 -4.37 18.60
C SER A 65 -16.22 -3.29 19.39
N THR A 66 -15.07 -3.64 19.97
CA THR A 66 -14.09 -2.70 20.53
C THR A 66 -12.98 -2.44 19.53
N GLU A 67 -12.12 -1.47 19.81
CA GLU A 67 -10.95 -1.16 18.98
C GLU A 67 -9.65 -1.74 19.58
N THR A 68 -9.75 -2.67 20.54
CA THR A 68 -8.59 -3.28 21.19
C THR A 68 -8.09 -4.48 20.39
N LEU A 69 -6.86 -4.40 19.90
CA LEU A 69 -6.19 -5.47 19.14
C LEU A 69 -5.23 -6.30 20.02
N PRO A 70 -5.05 -7.60 19.74
CA PRO A 70 -5.81 -8.40 18.77
C PRO A 70 -7.21 -8.81 19.30
N GLY A 71 -7.52 -8.56 20.58
CA GLY A 71 -8.78 -9.01 21.18
C GLY A 71 -8.69 -10.43 21.74
N THR A 72 -9.80 -11.18 21.70
CA THR A 72 -9.86 -12.55 22.26
C THR A 72 -9.68 -13.58 21.15
N GLN A 73 -8.74 -14.53 21.29
CA GLN A 73 -8.61 -15.63 20.34
C GLN A 73 -9.89 -16.47 20.28
N VAL A 74 -10.41 -16.69 19.07
CA VAL A 74 -11.65 -17.46 18.83
C VAL A 74 -11.45 -18.68 17.94
N ARG A 75 -10.40 -18.71 17.11
CA ARG A 75 -10.08 -19.87 16.26
C ARG A 75 -8.58 -19.94 15.96
N ALA A 76 -7.96 -21.10 16.15
CA ALA A 76 -6.57 -21.39 15.82
C ALA A 76 -6.43 -22.41 14.67
N GLU A 77 -5.19 -22.63 14.21
CA GLU A 77 -4.88 -23.58 13.15
C GLU A 77 -5.41 -24.99 13.47
N GLY A 78 -6.21 -25.56 12.57
CA GLY A 78 -6.78 -26.90 12.71
C GLY A 78 -8.04 -26.98 13.58
N GLU A 79 -8.48 -25.87 14.20
CA GLU A 79 -9.74 -25.85 14.96
C GLU A 79 -10.96 -25.81 14.02
N PRO A 80 -12.08 -26.44 14.44
CA PRO A 80 -13.32 -26.46 13.65
C PRO A 80 -13.90 -25.04 13.49
N ALA A 81 -14.80 -24.89 12.51
CA ALA A 81 -15.58 -23.67 12.30
C ALA A 81 -16.32 -23.27 13.59
N THR A 82 -16.37 -21.96 13.87
CA THR A 82 -16.97 -21.42 15.10
C THR A 82 -18.48 -21.23 14.95
N GLY A 83 -18.98 -21.13 13.72
CA GLY A 83 -20.36 -20.78 13.41
C GLY A 83 -20.60 -19.27 13.35
N ASP A 84 -19.58 -18.46 13.60
CA ASP A 84 -19.58 -17.03 13.29
C ASP A 84 -19.03 -16.80 11.87
N ALA A 85 -19.83 -16.14 11.03
CA ALA A 85 -19.50 -16.00 9.61
C ALA A 85 -18.21 -15.18 9.39
N ALA A 86 -18.01 -14.08 10.13
CA ALA A 86 -16.83 -13.25 9.95
C ALA A 86 -15.55 -14.00 10.35
N THR A 87 -15.60 -14.72 11.47
CA THR A 87 -14.50 -15.55 11.96
C THR A 87 -14.14 -16.65 10.97
N ASP A 88 -15.15 -17.36 10.45
CA ASP A 88 -14.94 -18.49 9.56
C ASP A 88 -14.44 -18.03 8.18
N GLU A 89 -15.00 -16.94 7.63
CA GLU A 89 -14.54 -16.33 6.38
C GLU A 89 -13.11 -15.77 6.48
N ALA A 90 -12.76 -15.10 7.59
CA ALA A 90 -11.40 -14.61 7.81
C ALA A 90 -10.40 -15.79 7.88
N TYR A 91 -10.75 -16.86 8.60
CA TYR A 91 -9.91 -18.06 8.71
C TYR A 91 -9.67 -18.73 7.34
N ASP A 92 -10.73 -18.84 6.54
CA ASP A 92 -10.67 -19.45 5.22
C ASP A 92 -9.92 -18.56 4.22
N GLY A 93 -10.15 -17.24 4.23
CA GLY A 93 -9.48 -16.30 3.33
C GLY A 93 -7.97 -16.17 3.60
N LEU A 94 -7.56 -16.13 4.88
CA LEU A 94 -6.14 -16.21 5.26
C LEU A 94 -5.50 -17.51 4.73
N GLY A 95 -6.23 -18.63 4.83
CA GLY A 95 -5.78 -19.93 4.34
C GLY A 95 -5.65 -20.00 2.83
N ALA A 96 -6.64 -19.48 2.10
CA ALA A 96 -6.62 -19.42 0.64
C ALA A 96 -5.47 -18.54 0.14
N THR A 97 -5.19 -17.43 0.83
CA THR A 97 -4.07 -16.55 0.49
C THR A 97 -2.72 -17.26 0.67
N TRP A 98 -2.53 -17.92 1.82
CA TRP A 98 -1.34 -18.73 2.04
C TRP A 98 -1.19 -19.82 0.97
N THR A 99 -2.29 -20.49 0.63
CA THR A 99 -2.32 -21.58 -0.38
C THR A 99 -1.89 -21.07 -1.75
N LEU A 100 -2.38 -19.91 -2.20
CA LEU A 100 -1.93 -19.32 -3.46
C LEU A 100 -0.43 -19.10 -3.46
N PHE A 101 0.10 -18.38 -2.47
CA PHE A 101 1.51 -18.05 -2.43
C PHE A 101 2.41 -19.28 -2.30
N PHE A 102 1.99 -20.27 -1.53
CA PHE A 102 2.75 -21.50 -1.32
C PHE A 102 2.69 -22.42 -2.54
N ASP A 103 1.50 -22.78 -3.01
CA ASP A 103 1.34 -23.79 -4.06
C ASP A 103 1.70 -23.24 -5.45
N ALA A 104 1.34 -21.98 -5.75
CA ALA A 104 1.62 -21.40 -7.06
C ALA A 104 3.03 -20.83 -7.17
N PHE A 105 3.57 -20.25 -6.08
CA PHE A 105 4.81 -19.47 -6.13
C PHE A 105 5.92 -19.97 -5.21
N GLY A 106 5.68 -21.02 -4.42
CA GLY A 106 6.67 -21.58 -3.50
C GLY A 106 7.04 -20.65 -2.34
N ARG A 107 6.23 -19.62 -2.04
CA ARG A 107 6.48 -18.67 -0.96
C ARG A 107 5.77 -19.11 0.32
N ASP A 108 6.54 -19.37 1.37
CA ASP A 108 5.99 -19.75 2.67
C ASP A 108 5.54 -18.52 3.48
N SER A 109 4.24 -18.21 3.39
CA SER A 109 3.61 -17.05 4.05
C SER A 109 4.11 -15.68 3.57
N LEU A 110 3.67 -14.60 4.23
CA LEU A 110 3.88 -13.23 3.78
C LEU A 110 5.35 -12.84 3.72
N ASP A 111 6.17 -13.36 4.64
CA ASP A 111 7.60 -13.05 4.75
C ASP A 111 8.51 -14.09 4.06
N GLY A 112 7.93 -15.15 3.50
CA GLY A 112 8.65 -16.26 2.88
C GLY A 112 9.33 -17.22 3.88
N ARG A 113 9.01 -17.11 5.18
CA ARG A 113 9.62 -17.91 6.26
C ARG A 113 8.58 -18.48 7.23
N GLY A 114 7.33 -18.64 6.80
CA GLY A 114 6.28 -19.27 7.60
C GLY A 114 5.70 -18.36 8.69
N MET A 115 5.69 -17.04 8.47
CA MET A 115 5.01 -16.09 9.35
C MET A 115 3.57 -16.52 9.67
N GLN A 116 3.18 -16.44 10.94
CA GLN A 116 1.80 -16.66 11.36
C GLN A 116 0.87 -15.61 10.74
N LEU A 117 -0.30 -16.03 10.27
CA LEU A 117 -1.34 -15.16 9.75
C LEU A 117 -2.35 -14.88 10.85
N LEU A 118 -2.31 -13.67 11.39
CA LEU A 118 -3.25 -13.20 12.40
C LEU A 118 -4.37 -12.38 11.75
N GLY A 119 -5.60 -12.60 12.20
CA GLY A 119 -6.76 -11.80 11.83
C GLY A 119 -7.58 -11.43 13.06
N THR A 120 -8.12 -10.21 13.09
CA THR A 120 -9.07 -9.74 14.10
C THR A 120 -10.37 -9.32 13.42
N VAL A 121 -11.49 -9.94 13.82
CA VAL A 121 -12.85 -9.61 13.34
C VAL A 121 -13.61 -8.77 14.35
N HIS A 122 -14.76 -8.24 13.93
CA HIS A 122 -15.65 -7.40 14.74
C HIS A 122 -14.94 -6.18 15.34
N PHE A 123 -14.05 -5.55 14.56
CA PHE A 123 -13.32 -4.37 15.00
C PHE A 123 -14.21 -3.12 14.96
N GLY A 124 -14.30 -2.42 16.09
CA GLY A 124 -15.11 -1.22 16.24
C GLY A 124 -16.62 -1.45 16.05
N GLN A 125 -17.41 -0.39 16.09
CA GLN A 125 -18.84 -0.43 15.79
C GLN A 125 -19.10 0.13 14.41
N ASN A 126 -19.75 -0.65 13.54
CA ASN A 126 -20.05 -0.28 12.16
C ASN A 126 -18.83 0.21 11.37
N TYR A 127 -17.63 -0.30 11.70
CA TYR A 127 -16.40 0.13 11.05
C TYR A 127 -16.43 -0.33 9.59
N ALA A 128 -16.45 0.64 8.67
CA ALA A 128 -16.57 0.39 7.25
C ALA A 128 -15.18 0.33 6.59
N ASN A 129 -14.28 -0.51 7.09
CA ASN A 129 -13.00 -0.77 6.42
C ASN A 129 -12.37 -2.13 6.84
N ALA A 130 -11.31 -2.51 6.13
CA ALA A 130 -10.36 -3.54 6.54
C ALA A 130 -8.93 -3.12 6.22
N PHE A 131 -7.96 -3.66 6.96
CA PHE A 131 -6.56 -3.33 6.75
C PHE A 131 -5.57 -4.37 7.28
N TRP A 132 -4.42 -4.46 6.62
CA TRP A 132 -3.17 -5.00 7.18
C TRP A 132 -2.46 -3.96 8.04
N ASP A 133 -2.12 -4.23 9.31
CA ASP A 133 -1.48 -3.27 10.23
C ASP A 133 0.04 -3.29 10.32
N GLY A 134 0.70 -4.19 9.59
CA GLY A 134 2.12 -4.51 9.72
C GLY A 134 2.37 -5.82 10.49
N GLN A 135 1.37 -6.32 11.22
CA GLN A 135 1.44 -7.55 12.01
C GLN A 135 0.25 -8.48 11.80
N GLN A 136 -0.95 -7.92 11.63
CA GLN A 136 -2.19 -8.68 11.48
C GLN A 136 -3.19 -8.00 10.54
N MET A 137 -4.17 -8.80 10.10
CA MET A 137 -5.37 -8.33 9.44
C MET A 137 -6.42 -7.86 10.45
N VAL A 138 -7.13 -6.78 10.14
CA VAL A 138 -8.23 -6.26 10.95
C VAL A 138 -9.44 -6.02 10.06
N PHE A 139 -10.61 -6.50 10.48
CA PHE A 139 -11.84 -6.47 9.70
C PHE A 139 -12.98 -5.80 10.48
N GLY A 140 -13.60 -4.79 9.86
CA GLY A 140 -14.87 -4.24 10.30
C GLY A 140 -16.08 -5.01 9.77
N ASP A 141 -17.20 -4.87 10.47
CA ASP A 141 -18.48 -5.50 10.10
C ASP A 141 -19.26 -4.72 9.02
N GLY A 142 -18.76 -3.54 8.62
CA GLY A 142 -19.50 -2.63 7.76
C GLY A 142 -20.66 -1.95 8.50
N ASP A 143 -21.35 -1.04 7.82
CA ASP A 143 -22.48 -0.30 8.39
C ASP A 143 -23.84 -0.95 8.14
N GLY A 144 -23.88 -2.02 7.33
CA GLY A 144 -25.11 -2.69 6.90
C GLY A 144 -26.00 -1.83 6.00
N GLU A 145 -25.57 -0.62 5.64
CA GLU A 145 -26.29 0.29 4.74
C GLU A 145 -25.56 0.39 3.40
N ARG A 146 -24.26 0.66 3.39
CA ARG A 146 -23.42 0.73 2.18
C ARG A 146 -22.48 -0.45 2.06
N PHE A 147 -21.94 -0.91 3.19
CA PHE A 147 -20.95 -1.97 3.24
C PHE A 147 -21.44 -3.14 4.10
N ASN A 148 -21.31 -4.34 3.54
CA ASN A 148 -21.34 -5.60 4.28
C ASN A 148 -20.04 -5.77 5.10
N ARG A 149 -19.96 -6.85 5.88
CA ARG A 149 -18.73 -7.25 6.57
C ARG A 149 -17.57 -7.43 5.59
N PHE A 150 -16.39 -6.95 5.96
CA PHE A 150 -15.23 -6.94 5.08
C PHE A 150 -14.57 -8.32 4.92
N THR A 151 -14.98 -9.32 5.71
CA THR A 151 -14.58 -10.72 5.56
C THR A 151 -15.31 -11.43 4.42
N ALA A 152 -16.42 -10.89 3.92
CA ALA A 152 -17.26 -11.53 2.91
C ALA A 152 -16.58 -11.66 1.53
N SER A 153 -15.57 -10.84 1.25
CA SER A 153 -14.83 -10.83 -0.01
C SER A 153 -13.43 -11.41 0.18
N ILE A 154 -13.18 -12.56 -0.42
CA ILE A 154 -11.91 -13.29 -0.26
C ILE A 154 -10.74 -12.61 -0.97
N ASP A 155 -11.02 -11.94 -2.09
CA ASP A 155 -10.09 -11.11 -2.84
C ASP A 155 -9.66 -9.88 -2.05
N VAL A 156 -10.54 -9.31 -1.21
CA VAL A 156 -10.18 -8.24 -0.28
C VAL A 156 -9.23 -8.73 0.82
N ILE A 157 -9.48 -9.93 1.36
CA ILE A 157 -8.55 -10.56 2.32
C ILE A 157 -7.18 -10.80 1.65
N GLY A 158 -7.18 -11.34 0.44
CA GLY A 158 -5.96 -11.57 -0.34
C GLY A 158 -5.22 -10.29 -0.71
N HIS A 159 -5.95 -9.22 -1.05
CA HIS A 159 -5.42 -7.89 -1.32
C HIS A 159 -4.64 -7.34 -0.12
N GLU A 160 -5.27 -7.32 1.06
CA GLU A 160 -4.64 -6.74 2.24
C GLU A 160 -3.43 -7.55 2.71
N LEU A 161 -3.49 -8.88 2.67
CA LEU A 161 -2.34 -9.74 2.97
C LEU A 161 -1.20 -9.56 1.95
N THR A 162 -1.52 -9.24 0.70
CA THR A 162 -0.52 -8.97 -0.34
C THR A 162 0.27 -7.69 -0.05
N HIS A 163 -0.29 -6.69 0.63
CA HIS A 163 0.53 -5.57 1.13
C HIS A 163 1.66 -6.04 2.03
N GLY A 164 1.42 -7.04 2.88
CA GLY A 164 2.47 -7.68 3.68
C GLY A 164 3.55 -8.34 2.81
N VAL A 165 3.15 -9.05 1.75
CA VAL A 165 4.12 -9.62 0.79
C VAL A 165 4.98 -8.52 0.15
N ILE A 166 4.37 -7.42 -0.26
CA ILE A 166 5.08 -6.26 -0.83
C ILE A 166 6.06 -5.67 0.19
N GLU A 167 5.63 -5.51 1.45
CA GLU A 167 6.45 -5.00 2.55
C GLU A 167 7.70 -5.86 2.80
N PHE A 168 7.56 -7.18 2.77
CA PHE A 168 8.66 -8.13 2.94
C PHE A 168 9.48 -8.40 1.66
N THR A 169 9.19 -7.70 0.56
CA THR A 169 9.89 -7.87 -0.72
C THR A 169 10.41 -6.53 -1.25
N ALA A 170 9.70 -5.90 -2.19
CA ALA A 170 10.14 -4.68 -2.85
C ALA A 170 9.93 -3.41 -2.01
N GLY A 171 9.05 -3.46 -1.01
CA GLY A 171 8.77 -2.33 -0.13
C GLY A 171 8.30 -1.08 -0.88
N LEU A 172 7.41 -1.25 -1.87
CA LEU A 172 6.92 -0.16 -2.71
C LEU A 172 6.38 1.00 -1.87
N ARG A 173 6.95 2.19 -2.07
CA ARG A 173 6.53 3.42 -1.42
C ARG A 173 5.08 3.70 -1.79
N TYR A 174 4.25 3.92 -0.77
CA TYR A 174 2.83 4.16 -0.94
C TYR A 174 2.52 5.62 -1.35
N GLN A 175 3.01 6.01 -2.54
CA GLN A 175 2.86 7.35 -3.11
C GLN A 175 2.93 7.31 -4.63
N GLY A 176 2.07 8.06 -5.33
CA GLY A 176 2.12 8.21 -6.78
C GLY A 176 2.08 6.88 -7.54
N GLN A 177 2.93 6.71 -8.56
CA GLN A 177 2.96 5.48 -9.36
C GLN A 177 3.44 4.26 -8.56
N SER A 178 4.42 4.39 -7.66
CA SER A 178 4.86 3.25 -6.83
C SER A 178 3.75 2.80 -5.88
N GLY A 179 2.94 3.73 -5.37
CA GLY A 179 1.77 3.41 -4.56
C GLY A 179 0.64 2.79 -5.39
N ALA A 180 0.39 3.29 -6.60
CA ALA A 180 -0.56 2.68 -7.52
C ALA A 180 -0.14 1.27 -7.97
N LEU A 181 1.16 1.00 -8.11
CA LEU A 181 1.68 -0.36 -8.30
C LEU A 181 1.47 -1.22 -7.05
N ASN A 182 1.66 -0.66 -5.85
CA ASN A 182 1.41 -1.38 -4.60
C ASN A 182 -0.05 -1.85 -4.53
N GLU A 183 -1.01 -0.94 -4.74
CA GLU A 183 -2.44 -1.24 -4.84
C GLU A 183 -2.76 -2.25 -5.95
N SER A 184 -2.20 -2.06 -7.13
CA SER A 184 -2.48 -2.94 -8.27
C SER A 184 -1.97 -4.35 -8.05
N ILE A 185 -0.77 -4.51 -7.50
CA ILE A 185 -0.21 -5.82 -7.16
C ILE A 185 -1.09 -6.50 -6.11
N SER A 186 -1.60 -5.77 -5.12
CA SER A 186 -2.57 -6.29 -4.15
C SER A 186 -3.88 -6.73 -4.81
N ASP A 187 -4.45 -5.95 -5.74
CA ASP A 187 -5.64 -6.35 -6.51
C ASP A 187 -5.38 -7.60 -7.37
N VAL A 188 -4.22 -7.67 -8.02
CA VAL A 188 -3.79 -8.82 -8.84
C VAL A 188 -3.79 -10.09 -8.00
N PHE A 189 -3.05 -10.11 -6.88
CA PHE A 189 -2.95 -11.32 -6.08
C PHE A 189 -4.25 -11.61 -5.32
N GLY A 190 -5.01 -10.60 -4.89
CA GLY A 190 -6.36 -10.79 -4.35
C GLY A 190 -7.29 -11.49 -5.34
N SER A 191 -7.31 -11.02 -6.61
CA SER A 191 -8.07 -11.68 -7.68
C SER A 191 -7.60 -13.11 -7.93
N LEU A 192 -6.28 -13.36 -7.93
CA LEU A 192 -5.73 -14.71 -8.08
C LEU A 192 -6.11 -15.64 -6.91
N VAL A 193 -6.19 -15.14 -5.67
CA VAL A 193 -6.66 -15.93 -4.50
C VAL A 193 -8.08 -16.39 -4.74
N ARG A 194 -8.95 -15.46 -5.16
CA ARG A 194 -10.34 -15.78 -5.49
C ARG A 194 -10.43 -16.81 -6.61
N GLN A 195 -9.72 -16.57 -7.71
CA GLN A 195 -9.74 -17.47 -8.87
C GLN A 195 -9.27 -18.88 -8.49
N GLN A 196 -8.18 -19.00 -7.73
CA GLN A 196 -7.68 -20.30 -7.29
C GLN A 196 -8.67 -20.99 -6.33
N SER A 197 -9.22 -20.26 -5.36
CA SER A 197 -10.18 -20.83 -4.39
C SER A 197 -11.48 -21.31 -5.03
N ARG A 198 -11.90 -20.68 -6.14
CA ARG A 198 -13.11 -21.02 -6.90
C ARG A 198 -12.86 -21.87 -8.15
N ALA A 199 -11.60 -22.22 -8.42
CA ALA A 199 -11.16 -22.90 -9.63
C ALA A 199 -11.63 -22.19 -10.92
N GLU A 200 -11.57 -20.85 -10.93
CA GLU A 200 -11.90 -20.01 -12.07
C GLU A 200 -10.67 -19.82 -12.97
N THR A 201 -10.90 -19.88 -14.27
CA THR A 201 -9.91 -19.49 -15.28
C THR A 201 -9.95 -17.99 -15.56
N ALA A 202 -8.92 -17.44 -16.20
CA ALA A 202 -8.84 -16.04 -16.61
C ALA A 202 -10.05 -15.60 -17.45
N GLU A 203 -10.63 -16.52 -18.23
CA GLU A 203 -11.78 -16.27 -19.10
C GLU A 203 -13.12 -16.25 -18.34
N THR A 204 -13.20 -16.88 -17.17
CA THR A 204 -14.43 -17.03 -16.39
C THR A 204 -14.47 -16.19 -15.13
N ALA A 205 -13.31 -15.72 -14.67
CA ALA A 205 -13.20 -14.82 -13.52
C ALA A 205 -13.93 -13.50 -13.79
N ASP A 206 -14.55 -12.94 -12.76
CA ASP A 206 -15.27 -11.66 -12.89
C ASP A 206 -14.33 -10.45 -12.95
N TRP A 207 -13.10 -10.60 -12.44
CA TRP A 207 -12.09 -9.54 -12.34
C TRP A 207 -12.58 -8.29 -11.59
N LEU A 208 -13.50 -8.49 -10.64
CA LEU A 208 -13.99 -7.47 -9.74
C LEU A 208 -13.25 -7.56 -8.41
N ILE A 209 -13.02 -6.39 -7.78
CA ILE A 209 -12.43 -6.30 -6.45
C ILE A 209 -13.49 -5.87 -5.45
N GLY A 210 -13.78 -6.72 -4.46
CA GLY A 210 -14.76 -6.44 -3.42
C GLY A 210 -16.21 -6.55 -3.90
N ALA A 211 -16.52 -7.50 -4.79
CA ALA A 211 -17.87 -7.69 -5.35
C ALA A 211 -18.92 -8.00 -4.26
N GLU A 212 -18.51 -8.63 -3.16
CA GLU A 212 -19.38 -8.98 -2.04
C GLU A 212 -19.52 -7.87 -0.98
N LEU A 213 -18.84 -6.73 -1.15
CA LEU A 213 -18.80 -5.67 -0.12
C LEU A 213 -20.00 -4.73 -0.15
N PHE A 214 -20.51 -4.39 -1.32
CA PHE A 214 -21.66 -3.49 -1.40
C PHE A 214 -22.95 -4.19 -1.00
N THR A 215 -23.82 -3.48 -0.30
CA THR A 215 -25.19 -3.91 -0.04
C THR A 215 -26.06 -3.71 -1.30
N ASP A 216 -27.25 -4.29 -1.30
CA ASP A 216 -28.26 -4.06 -2.35
C ASP A 216 -28.74 -2.59 -2.45
N LEU A 217 -28.33 -1.71 -1.54
CA LEU A 217 -28.67 -0.27 -1.55
C LEU A 217 -27.69 0.57 -2.38
N VAL A 218 -26.56 0.01 -2.80
CA VAL A 218 -25.53 0.70 -3.57
C VAL A 218 -25.71 0.39 -5.05
N GLN A 219 -25.63 1.44 -5.89
CA GLN A 219 -25.61 1.29 -7.35
C GLN A 219 -24.16 1.03 -7.83
N GLY A 220 -23.72 -0.22 -7.71
CA GLY A 220 -22.41 -0.65 -8.15
C GLY A 220 -22.22 -2.15 -8.01
N ASP A 221 -21.29 -2.70 -8.78
CA ASP A 221 -20.99 -4.12 -8.81
C ASP A 221 -19.83 -4.49 -7.87
N ALA A 222 -18.90 -3.56 -7.63
CA ALA A 222 -17.69 -3.78 -6.83
C ALA A 222 -16.97 -2.45 -6.52
N LEU A 223 -15.92 -2.49 -5.67
CA LEU A 223 -15.06 -1.32 -5.44
C LEU A 223 -14.28 -0.94 -6.71
N ARG A 224 -13.78 -1.93 -7.45
CA ARG A 224 -12.97 -1.74 -8.66
C ARG A 224 -13.22 -2.84 -9.68
N SER A 225 -12.98 -2.54 -10.95
CA SER A 225 -13.01 -3.50 -12.05
C SER A 225 -11.65 -3.53 -12.73
N MET A 226 -11.02 -4.71 -12.81
CA MET A 226 -9.76 -4.85 -13.56
C MET A 226 -9.99 -4.96 -15.07
N ILE A 227 -11.18 -5.41 -15.51
CA ILE A 227 -11.56 -5.43 -16.94
C ILE A 227 -11.78 -3.99 -17.46
N ALA A 228 -12.56 -3.22 -16.71
CA ALA A 228 -13.00 -1.88 -17.11
C ALA A 228 -12.92 -0.90 -15.92
N PRO A 229 -11.70 -0.46 -15.55
CA PRO A 229 -11.54 0.59 -14.54
C PRO A 229 -12.38 1.84 -14.88
N GLY A 230 -13.03 2.43 -13.87
CA GLY A 230 -13.92 3.57 -14.04
C GLY A 230 -15.40 3.21 -14.26
N THR A 231 -15.76 1.93 -14.09
CA THR A 231 -17.12 1.41 -14.34
C THR A 231 -17.70 0.59 -13.19
N ALA A 232 -16.95 0.35 -12.11
CA ALA A 232 -17.38 -0.57 -11.06
C ALA A 232 -18.60 -0.07 -10.27
N TYR A 233 -18.80 1.24 -10.18
CA TYR A 233 -19.96 1.85 -9.54
C TYR A 233 -20.26 3.26 -10.09
N ASP A 234 -21.53 3.65 -10.01
CA ASP A 234 -22.04 5.00 -10.31
C ASP A 234 -23.26 5.25 -9.42
N ASP A 235 -22.99 5.68 -8.18
CA ASP A 235 -23.97 5.77 -7.10
C ASP A 235 -24.13 7.23 -6.63
N PRO A 236 -25.36 7.70 -6.31
CA PRO A 236 -25.57 9.08 -5.86
C PRO A 236 -24.77 9.47 -4.61
N VAL A 237 -24.52 8.52 -3.70
CA VAL A 237 -23.80 8.74 -2.43
C VAL A 237 -22.31 8.47 -2.60
N LEU A 238 -21.92 7.34 -3.19
CA LEU A 238 -20.50 6.99 -3.37
C LEU A 238 -19.82 7.82 -4.48
N GLY A 239 -20.60 8.39 -5.40
CA GLY A 239 -20.10 8.97 -6.64
C GLY A 239 -19.84 7.91 -7.69
N LYS A 240 -18.99 8.24 -8.65
CA LYS A 240 -18.60 7.35 -9.75
C LYS A 240 -17.18 6.84 -9.55
N ASP A 241 -16.93 5.59 -9.94
CA ASP A 241 -15.58 5.01 -10.02
C ASP A 241 -14.63 5.95 -10.79
N PRO A 242 -13.58 6.50 -10.14
CA PRO A 242 -12.69 7.49 -10.75
C PRO A 242 -11.52 6.88 -11.53
N GLN A 243 -11.37 5.54 -11.56
CA GLN A 243 -10.15 4.92 -12.09
C GLN A 243 -10.00 5.11 -13.61
N PRO A 244 -8.83 5.56 -14.10
CA PRO A 244 -8.52 5.53 -15.52
C PRO A 244 -8.13 4.12 -15.96
N ALA A 245 -8.54 3.77 -17.18
CA ALA A 245 -8.19 2.50 -17.81
C ALA A 245 -6.98 2.58 -18.76
N HIS A 246 -6.36 3.77 -18.91
CA HIS A 246 -5.26 4.04 -19.84
C HIS A 246 -4.41 5.22 -19.34
N MET A 247 -3.12 5.26 -19.69
CA MET A 247 -2.18 6.29 -19.26
C MET A 247 -2.57 7.71 -19.71
N ASP A 248 -3.28 7.86 -20.82
CA ASP A 248 -3.86 9.14 -21.26
C ASP A 248 -4.86 9.74 -20.25
N GLY A 249 -5.47 8.88 -19.42
CA GLY A 249 -6.37 9.27 -18.35
C GLY A 249 -5.69 9.38 -16.98
N PHE A 250 -4.35 9.29 -16.91
CA PHE A 250 -3.62 9.35 -15.65
C PHE A 250 -3.99 10.60 -14.85
N VAL A 251 -4.36 10.41 -13.59
CA VAL A 251 -4.81 11.49 -12.72
C VAL A 251 -3.64 12.01 -11.92
N HIS A 252 -3.23 13.25 -12.21
CA HIS A 252 -2.26 13.99 -11.40
C HIS A 252 -2.97 14.67 -10.22
N THR A 253 -2.73 14.17 -9.00
CA THR A 253 -3.33 14.70 -7.77
C THR A 253 -2.36 14.59 -6.60
N THR A 254 -2.65 15.31 -5.51
CA THR A 254 -1.97 15.14 -4.21
C THR A 254 -2.85 14.38 -3.21
N SER A 255 -4.16 14.31 -3.46
CA SER A 255 -5.09 13.46 -2.71
C SER A 255 -4.74 11.99 -2.88
N ASP A 256 -5.22 11.14 -1.96
CA ASP A 256 -5.05 9.69 -2.08
C ASP A 256 -3.58 9.29 -2.30
N ASN A 257 -2.66 9.92 -1.56
CA ASN A 257 -1.22 9.71 -1.68
C ASN A 257 -0.71 9.86 -3.14
N GLY A 258 -1.25 10.79 -3.91
CA GLY A 258 -0.93 10.92 -5.33
C GLY A 258 -1.75 10.02 -6.25
N GLY A 259 -2.96 9.66 -5.82
CA GLY A 259 -3.90 8.84 -6.59
C GLY A 259 -3.52 7.37 -6.67
N VAL A 260 -3.11 6.76 -5.55
CA VAL A 260 -2.68 5.36 -5.51
C VAL A 260 -3.82 4.40 -5.83
N HIS A 261 -5.01 4.60 -5.25
CA HIS A 261 -6.19 3.78 -5.55
C HIS A 261 -6.83 4.21 -6.87
N ILE A 262 -6.67 5.49 -7.26
CA ILE A 262 -7.21 5.99 -8.53
C ILE A 262 -6.45 5.39 -9.70
N ASN A 263 -5.12 5.58 -9.75
CA ASN A 263 -4.31 5.21 -10.90
C ASN A 263 -3.95 3.72 -10.98
N SER A 264 -4.29 2.90 -9.98
CA SER A 264 -4.07 1.45 -9.99
C SER A 264 -4.89 0.72 -11.07
N GLY A 265 -5.96 1.33 -11.58
CA GLY A 265 -6.74 0.82 -12.72
C GLY A 265 -5.91 0.55 -13.98
N ILE A 266 -4.88 1.37 -14.25
CA ILE A 266 -4.00 1.24 -15.42
C ILE A 266 -3.21 -0.10 -15.37
N PRO A 267 -2.39 -0.36 -14.34
CA PRO A 267 -1.69 -1.64 -14.20
C PRO A 267 -2.62 -2.83 -13.92
N ASN A 268 -3.78 -2.64 -13.28
CA ASN A 268 -4.80 -3.70 -13.12
C ASN A 268 -5.27 -4.23 -14.49
N LYS A 269 -5.61 -3.31 -15.39
CA LYS A 269 -6.04 -3.65 -16.73
C LYS A 269 -4.93 -4.31 -17.55
N ALA A 270 -3.67 -3.87 -17.39
CA ALA A 270 -2.54 -4.54 -18.01
C ALA A 270 -2.42 -6.00 -17.56
N PHE A 271 -2.54 -6.29 -16.26
CA PHE A 271 -2.53 -7.67 -15.78
C PHE A 271 -3.69 -8.50 -16.35
N GLN A 272 -4.91 -7.95 -16.29
CA GLN A 272 -6.12 -8.62 -16.77
C GLN A 272 -6.01 -9.00 -18.25
N LEU A 273 -5.50 -8.08 -19.09
CA LEU A 273 -5.28 -8.31 -20.52
C LEU A 273 -4.21 -9.39 -20.76
N ALA A 274 -3.10 -9.34 -20.03
CA ALA A 274 -2.04 -10.34 -20.13
C ALA A 274 -2.54 -11.74 -19.73
N ALA A 275 -3.27 -11.84 -18.62
CA ALA A 275 -3.86 -13.09 -18.12
C ALA A 275 -4.86 -13.67 -19.14
N THR A 276 -5.76 -12.84 -19.67
CA THR A 276 -6.76 -13.28 -20.67
C THR A 276 -6.11 -13.71 -21.97
N ALA A 277 -5.06 -13.03 -22.43
CA ALA A 277 -4.34 -13.41 -23.65
C ALA A 277 -3.58 -14.75 -23.50
N LEU A 278 -3.14 -15.07 -22.28
CA LEU A 278 -2.47 -16.33 -21.97
C LEU A 278 -3.45 -17.48 -21.77
N GLY A 279 -4.60 -17.18 -21.18
CA GLY A 279 -5.73 -18.09 -20.91
C GLY A 279 -5.45 -19.10 -19.80
N GLY A 280 -6.49 -19.82 -19.40
CA GLY A 280 -6.40 -20.85 -18.35
C GLY A 280 -6.24 -20.24 -16.94
N ASN A 281 -5.53 -20.92 -16.06
CA ASN A 281 -5.33 -20.46 -14.68
C ASN A 281 -4.38 -19.26 -14.64
N ALA A 282 -4.89 -18.06 -14.32
CA ALA A 282 -4.10 -16.84 -14.41
C ALA A 282 -2.85 -16.85 -13.51
N TRP A 283 -2.87 -17.58 -12.39
CA TRP A 283 -1.74 -17.69 -11.46
C TRP A 283 -0.55 -18.48 -12.03
N GLU A 284 -0.75 -19.36 -13.02
CA GLU A 284 0.32 -20.23 -13.54
C GLU A 284 1.34 -19.49 -14.41
N ARG A 285 0.89 -18.50 -15.20
CA ARG A 285 1.76 -17.75 -16.12
C ARG A 285 1.79 -16.27 -15.82
N ALA A 286 0.65 -15.58 -15.96
CA ALA A 286 0.60 -14.13 -15.71
C ALA A 286 0.97 -13.81 -14.25
N GLY A 287 0.38 -14.55 -13.29
CA GLY A 287 0.72 -14.43 -11.87
C GLY A 287 2.20 -14.70 -11.60
N GLN A 288 2.79 -15.73 -12.21
CA GLN A 288 4.22 -16.03 -12.07
C GLN A 288 5.11 -14.89 -12.58
N VAL A 289 4.74 -14.21 -13.67
CA VAL A 289 5.46 -13.03 -14.17
C VAL A 289 5.44 -11.89 -13.15
N TRP A 290 4.25 -11.55 -12.64
CA TRP A 290 4.11 -10.47 -11.65
C TRP A 290 4.83 -10.82 -10.34
N PHE A 291 4.74 -12.07 -9.91
CA PHE A 291 5.46 -12.55 -8.73
C PHE A 291 6.98 -12.45 -8.91
N ASN A 292 7.51 -12.91 -10.05
CA ASN A 292 8.94 -12.81 -10.35
C ASN A 292 9.42 -11.35 -10.42
N ALA A 293 8.63 -10.44 -10.98
CA ALA A 293 8.95 -9.02 -11.01
C ALA A 293 8.97 -8.41 -9.59
N LEU A 294 8.01 -8.79 -8.74
CA LEU A 294 7.93 -8.36 -7.35
C LEU A 294 9.10 -8.88 -6.49
N THR A 295 9.46 -10.16 -6.62
CA THR A 295 10.43 -10.83 -5.74
C THR A 295 11.83 -10.94 -6.32
N GLY A 296 12.05 -10.55 -7.58
CA GLY A 296 13.32 -10.68 -8.30
C GLY A 296 14.44 -9.74 -7.81
N GLY A 297 14.16 -8.86 -6.84
CA GLY A 297 15.13 -7.95 -6.24
C GLY A 297 15.49 -6.73 -7.08
N GLN A 298 14.90 -6.57 -8.27
CA GLN A 298 15.13 -5.43 -9.17
C GLN A 298 14.08 -4.31 -8.99
N LEU A 299 12.90 -4.64 -8.45
CA LEU A 299 11.84 -3.68 -8.19
C LEU A 299 12.22 -2.79 -7.02
N ARG A 300 12.45 -1.50 -7.29
CA ARG A 300 12.81 -0.51 -6.27
C ARG A 300 11.57 0.09 -5.58
N PRO A 301 11.69 0.59 -4.35
CA PRO A 301 10.58 1.23 -3.64
C PRO A 301 9.91 2.38 -4.39
N ASP A 302 10.64 3.12 -5.22
CA ASP A 302 10.19 4.29 -5.97
C ASP A 302 9.85 3.99 -7.45
N CYS A 303 9.60 2.73 -7.78
CA CYS A 303 9.35 2.27 -9.15
C CYS A 303 8.14 2.95 -9.79
N ASP A 304 8.28 3.29 -11.08
CA ASP A 304 7.22 3.82 -11.92
C ASP A 304 6.62 2.72 -12.84
N PHE A 305 5.55 3.05 -13.55
CA PHE A 305 4.84 2.09 -14.40
C PHE A 305 5.71 1.59 -15.56
N ALA A 306 6.53 2.46 -16.18
CA ALA A 306 7.40 2.09 -17.29
C ALA A 306 8.47 1.08 -16.86
N THR A 307 9.08 1.31 -15.69
CA THR A 307 10.08 0.39 -15.11
C THR A 307 9.45 -0.93 -14.72
N PHE A 308 8.27 -0.93 -14.08
CA PHE A 308 7.58 -2.17 -13.74
C PHE A 308 7.14 -2.94 -14.98
N ALA A 309 6.70 -2.25 -16.03
CA ALA A 309 6.39 -2.86 -17.32
C ALA A 309 7.62 -3.57 -17.91
N GLN A 310 8.79 -2.93 -17.89
CA GLN A 310 10.04 -3.57 -18.33
C GLN A 310 10.38 -4.81 -17.48
N LEU A 311 10.29 -4.72 -16.16
CA LEU A 311 10.59 -5.85 -15.26
C LEU A 311 9.66 -7.04 -15.47
N THR A 312 8.38 -6.80 -15.74
CA THR A 312 7.43 -7.87 -16.07
C THR A 312 7.71 -8.48 -17.46
N ILE A 313 8.14 -7.70 -18.45
CA ILE A 313 8.56 -8.22 -19.76
C ILE A 313 9.83 -9.07 -19.63
N ASP A 314 10.81 -8.64 -18.83
CA ASP A 314 12.03 -9.40 -18.58
C ASP A 314 11.70 -10.74 -17.88
N ALA A 315 10.83 -10.71 -16.87
CA ALA A 315 10.34 -11.90 -16.19
C ALA A 315 9.54 -12.84 -17.13
N ALA A 316 8.73 -12.28 -18.04
CA ALA A 316 7.98 -13.04 -19.04
C ALA A 316 8.88 -13.69 -20.09
N THR A 317 9.94 -13.00 -20.50
CA THR A 317 10.97 -13.49 -21.44
C THR A 317 11.66 -14.74 -20.89
N ALA A 318 11.90 -14.78 -19.58
CA ALA A 318 12.48 -15.94 -18.91
C ALA A 318 11.55 -17.18 -18.89
N ILE A 319 10.24 -17.00 -19.12
CA ILE A 319 9.26 -18.09 -19.21
C ILE A 319 9.20 -18.60 -20.65
N ASP A 320 8.68 -17.80 -21.59
CA ASP A 320 8.64 -18.12 -23.02
C ASP A 320 8.19 -16.90 -23.87
N ALA A 321 8.35 -17.02 -25.20
CA ALA A 321 8.02 -15.94 -26.15
C ALA A 321 6.52 -15.60 -26.22
N LYS A 322 5.61 -16.53 -25.94
CA LYS A 322 4.16 -16.25 -25.91
C LYS A 322 3.82 -15.39 -24.68
N THR A 323 4.40 -15.71 -23.53
CA THR A 323 4.23 -14.93 -22.30
C THR A 323 4.75 -13.52 -22.50
N GLN A 324 5.97 -13.38 -23.04
CA GLN A 324 6.57 -12.08 -23.35
C GLN A 324 5.63 -11.24 -24.24
N ALA A 325 5.19 -11.79 -25.37
CA ALA A 325 4.33 -11.06 -26.31
C ALA A 325 2.99 -10.63 -25.69
N ALA A 326 2.39 -11.46 -24.83
CA ALA A 326 1.15 -11.11 -24.14
C ALA A 326 1.34 -9.94 -23.16
N VAL A 327 2.44 -9.95 -22.40
CA VAL A 327 2.75 -8.89 -21.42
C VAL A 327 3.10 -7.57 -22.13
N GLU A 328 3.90 -7.62 -23.20
CA GLU A 328 4.21 -6.44 -24.02
C GLU A 328 2.94 -5.80 -24.61
N GLN A 329 2.05 -6.61 -25.18
CA GLN A 329 0.79 -6.13 -25.76
C GLN A 329 -0.13 -5.53 -24.69
N ALA A 330 -0.17 -6.13 -23.50
CA ALA A 330 -1.01 -5.64 -22.42
C ALA A 330 -0.57 -4.26 -21.89
N TRP A 331 0.73 -4.05 -21.68
CA TRP A 331 1.25 -2.73 -21.28
C TRP A 331 1.05 -1.68 -22.37
N ALA A 332 1.28 -2.05 -23.63
CA ALA A 332 1.03 -1.16 -24.77
C ALA A 332 -0.46 -0.78 -24.87
N ALA A 333 -1.38 -1.71 -24.60
CA ALA A 333 -2.82 -1.48 -24.67
C ALA A 333 -3.34 -0.51 -23.59
N VAL A 334 -2.59 -0.32 -22.50
CA VAL A 334 -2.90 0.69 -21.45
C VAL A 334 -2.03 1.94 -21.57
N GLY A 335 -1.25 2.08 -22.64
CA GLY A 335 -0.48 3.29 -22.93
C GLY A 335 0.82 3.42 -22.15
N VAL A 336 1.35 2.33 -21.59
CA VAL A 336 2.62 2.33 -20.85
C VAL A 336 3.70 1.77 -21.76
N ALA A 337 4.64 2.63 -22.16
CA ALA A 337 5.83 2.20 -22.87
C ALA A 337 6.83 1.63 -21.86
N PRO A 338 7.31 0.39 -22.05
CA PRO A 338 8.30 -0.20 -21.17
C PRO A 338 9.64 0.53 -21.33
N GLY A 339 10.34 0.71 -20.22
CA GLY A 339 11.65 1.33 -20.21
C GLY A 339 12.18 1.39 -18.80
N VAL A 340 13.50 1.58 -18.67
CA VAL A 340 14.07 1.93 -17.38
C VAL A 340 13.75 3.40 -17.15
N ALA A 341 13.12 3.75 -16.04
CA ALA A 341 13.05 5.13 -15.63
C ALA A 341 14.47 5.72 -15.63
N GLU A 342 14.69 6.77 -16.43
CA GLU A 342 15.52 7.85 -15.91
C GLU A 342 14.84 8.24 -14.61
N VAL A 343 15.53 8.05 -13.48
CA VAL A 343 15.11 8.57 -12.18
C VAL A 343 14.47 9.92 -12.46
N PRO A 344 13.18 10.16 -12.13
CA PRO A 344 12.64 11.49 -12.30
C PRO A 344 13.58 12.38 -11.52
N ALA A 345 14.36 13.19 -12.24
CA ALA A 345 14.99 14.33 -11.62
C ALA A 345 13.78 15.10 -11.10
N THR A 346 13.51 15.00 -9.79
CA THR A 346 12.77 16.04 -9.10
C THR A 346 13.39 17.31 -9.61
N ALA A 347 12.63 18.10 -10.38
CA ALA A 347 13.17 19.32 -10.97
C ALA A 347 13.95 20.03 -9.85
N PRO A 348 15.24 20.35 -10.06
CA PRO A 348 16.08 20.83 -8.98
C PRO A 348 15.35 21.98 -8.30
N LEU A 349 15.25 21.92 -6.97
CA LEU A 349 14.50 22.91 -6.21
C LEU A 349 14.93 24.30 -6.64
N ALA A 350 13.94 25.14 -6.97
CA ALA A 350 14.21 26.46 -7.52
C ALA A 350 15.15 27.22 -6.57
N ALA A 351 16.06 28.03 -7.11
CA ALA A 351 17.07 28.72 -6.31
C ALA A 351 16.48 29.65 -5.22
N ASN A 352 15.21 30.05 -5.37
CA ASN A 352 14.44 30.83 -4.41
C ASN A 352 13.65 29.97 -3.39
N THR A 353 13.93 28.67 -3.29
CA THR A 353 13.34 27.79 -2.27
C THR A 353 13.84 28.22 -0.91
N LYS A 354 12.89 28.41 0.03
CA LYS A 354 13.16 28.88 1.39
C LYS A 354 13.19 27.71 2.35
N LEU A 355 14.20 27.70 3.20
CA LEU A 355 14.42 26.69 4.21
C LEU A 355 14.65 27.34 5.56
N HIS A 356 14.17 26.66 6.59
CA HIS A 356 14.44 26.97 7.97
C HIS A 356 15.25 25.83 8.59
N LEU A 357 16.43 26.15 9.12
CA LEU A 357 17.27 25.22 9.85
C LEU A 357 17.47 25.71 11.27
N THR A 358 17.13 24.87 12.24
CA THR A 358 17.41 25.10 13.66
C THR A 358 18.24 23.97 14.22
N ARG A 359 19.16 24.28 15.14
CA ARG A 359 19.89 23.32 15.97
C ARG A 359 19.72 23.72 17.43
N SER A 360 19.08 22.87 18.22
CA SER A 360 18.80 23.12 19.63
C SER A 360 19.21 21.94 20.51
N GLY A 361 19.20 22.12 21.83
CA GLY A 361 19.52 21.07 22.80
C GLY A 361 20.93 21.16 23.38
N GLY A 362 21.45 20.01 23.82
CA GLY A 362 22.66 19.93 24.63
C GLY A 362 22.45 20.41 26.07
N PHE A 363 23.34 20.01 26.98
CA PHE A 363 23.24 20.33 28.42
C PHE A 363 23.11 21.83 28.75
N ALA A 364 23.63 22.69 27.88
CA ALA A 364 23.57 24.16 28.02
C ALA A 364 22.36 24.81 27.32
N GLY A 365 21.53 24.04 26.60
CA GLY A 365 20.33 24.54 25.91
C GLY A 365 20.61 25.56 24.80
N ILE A 366 21.70 25.39 24.05
CA ILE A 366 22.12 26.36 23.03
C ILE A 366 21.32 26.16 21.75
N THR A 367 20.67 27.23 21.28
CA THR A 367 19.95 27.26 19.99
C THR A 367 20.70 28.10 18.96
N LYS A 368 20.88 27.56 17.75
CA LYS A 368 21.26 28.29 16.54
C LYS A 368 20.18 28.07 15.49
N GLU A 369 19.75 29.13 14.82
CA GLU A 369 18.72 29.05 13.78
C GLU A 369 19.08 29.94 12.60
N ARG A 370 18.62 29.56 11.41
CA ARG A 370 18.77 30.34 10.19
C ARG A 370 17.64 30.03 9.20
N ASP A 371 16.99 31.09 8.74
CA ASP A 371 16.20 31.09 7.50
C ASP A 371 17.12 31.43 6.34
N PHE A 372 17.01 30.71 5.22
CA PHE A 372 17.83 30.95 4.04
C PHE A 372 17.12 30.55 2.74
N GLU A 373 17.48 31.22 1.65
CA GLU A 373 17.20 30.75 0.29
C GLU A 373 18.38 29.93 -0.24
N LEU A 374 18.12 28.92 -1.07
CA LEU A 374 19.18 28.12 -1.68
C LEU A 374 20.19 28.99 -2.46
N SER A 375 19.73 30.08 -3.07
CA SER A 375 20.56 31.05 -3.79
C SER A 375 21.57 31.82 -2.93
N GLU A 376 21.42 31.80 -1.60
CA GLU A 376 22.34 32.45 -0.66
C GLU A 376 23.54 31.58 -0.28
N LEU A 377 23.49 30.29 -0.63
CA LEU A 377 24.53 29.33 -0.31
C LEU A 377 25.60 29.27 -1.40
N SER A 378 26.76 28.72 -1.05
CA SER A 378 27.74 28.32 -2.06
C SER A 378 27.13 27.26 -2.99
N GLU A 379 27.54 27.22 -4.25
CA GLU A 379 27.03 26.24 -5.23
C GLU A 379 27.07 24.79 -4.70
N PRO A 380 28.17 24.31 -4.07
CA PRO A 380 28.20 22.97 -3.47
C PRO A 380 27.23 22.75 -2.31
N ASP A 381 27.00 23.77 -1.48
CA ASP A 381 26.06 23.68 -0.36
C ASP A 381 24.61 23.73 -0.85
N ALA A 382 24.31 24.58 -1.84
CA ALA A 382 23.00 24.64 -2.49
C ALA A 382 22.64 23.30 -3.13
N GLU A 383 23.56 22.67 -3.88
CA GLU A 383 23.37 21.32 -4.42
C GLU A 383 23.18 20.26 -3.32
N GLY A 384 23.91 20.39 -2.21
CA GLY A 384 23.76 19.55 -1.03
C GLY A 384 22.34 19.61 -0.46
N TRP A 385 21.81 20.80 -0.28
CA TRP A 385 20.44 21.01 0.19
C TRP A 385 19.38 20.56 -0.82
N GLN A 386 19.59 20.82 -2.11
CA GLN A 386 18.67 20.35 -3.16
C GLN A 386 18.53 18.83 -3.14
N ARG A 387 19.63 18.11 -2.96
CA ARG A 387 19.61 16.64 -2.84
C ARG A 387 18.88 16.18 -1.58
N LEU A 388 19.17 16.80 -0.44
CA LEU A 388 18.59 16.41 0.85
C LEU A 388 17.08 16.65 0.92
N VAL A 389 16.62 17.77 0.37
CA VAL A 389 15.22 18.21 0.43
C VAL A 389 14.41 17.63 -0.73
N GLY A 390 15.01 17.46 -1.91
CA GLY A 390 14.38 16.81 -3.06
C GLY A 390 14.37 15.28 -2.98
N GLY A 391 15.24 14.69 -2.16
CA GLY A 391 15.29 13.26 -1.88
C GLY A 391 14.49 12.85 -0.65
N SER A 392 14.55 11.55 -0.31
CA SER A 392 13.99 11.04 0.95
C SER A 392 14.97 11.04 2.12
N GLU A 393 16.24 11.37 1.90
CA GLU A 393 17.33 11.19 2.88
C GLU A 393 17.02 11.82 4.25
N LEU A 394 16.52 13.05 4.30
CA LEU A 394 16.15 13.70 5.57
C LEU A 394 14.94 13.03 6.26
N ASN A 395 13.97 12.55 5.49
CA ASN A 395 12.82 11.82 6.01
C ASN A 395 13.22 10.40 6.48
N ASP A 396 14.16 9.77 5.79
CA ASP A 396 14.65 8.44 6.14
C ASP A 396 15.49 8.52 7.43
N LEU A 397 16.37 9.52 7.53
CA LEU A 397 17.17 9.79 8.73
C LEU A 397 16.29 10.14 9.93
N SER A 398 15.23 10.93 9.78
CA SER A 398 14.35 11.28 10.91
C SER A 398 13.56 10.09 11.45
N ARG A 399 13.25 9.09 10.62
CA ARG A 399 12.50 7.89 11.00
C ARG A 399 13.32 6.85 11.75
N VAL A 400 14.62 6.75 11.49
CA VAL A 400 15.48 5.69 12.06
C VAL A 400 16.31 6.14 13.26
N SER A 401 16.19 7.40 13.67
CA SER A 401 17.08 7.97 14.67
C SER A 401 16.41 8.09 16.04
N GLU A 402 17.05 7.53 17.07
CA GLU A 402 16.58 7.67 18.46
C GLU A 402 16.86 9.08 19.02
N MET A 403 15.86 9.66 19.69
CA MET A 403 15.97 10.96 20.35
C MET A 403 16.49 10.80 21.78
N HIS A 404 17.49 11.60 22.15
CA HIS A 404 18.04 11.62 23.51
C HIS A 404 17.67 12.91 24.26
N PRO A 405 17.26 12.84 25.54
CA PRO A 405 16.79 13.99 26.32
C PRO A 405 17.75 15.19 26.40
N ASP A 406 19.06 14.94 26.35
CA ASP A 406 20.11 15.97 26.43
C ASP A 406 20.93 16.09 25.13
N GLY A 407 20.47 15.47 24.05
CA GLY A 407 21.14 15.49 22.74
C GLY A 407 20.93 16.79 22.00
N PHE A 408 21.84 17.11 21.06
CA PHE A 408 21.56 18.15 20.08
C PHE A 408 20.65 17.59 18.99
N VAL A 409 19.68 18.40 18.56
CA VAL A 409 18.69 18.06 17.53
C VAL A 409 18.69 19.17 16.49
N TYR A 410 18.68 18.77 15.23
CA TYR A 410 18.41 19.66 14.10
C TYR A 410 16.94 19.59 13.72
N HIS A 411 16.36 20.72 13.39
CA HIS A 411 15.04 20.85 12.81
C HIS A 411 15.17 21.46 11.41
N VAL A 412 14.60 20.81 10.40
CA VAL A 412 14.60 21.29 9.02
C VAL A 412 13.15 21.46 8.59
N ALA A 413 12.81 22.66 8.10
CA ALA A 413 11.50 22.93 7.51
C ALA A 413 11.62 23.60 6.13
N CYS A 414 10.72 23.25 5.22
CA CYS A 414 10.52 23.90 3.92
C CYS A 414 9.01 23.94 3.64
N ASP A 415 8.50 25.08 3.19
CA ASP A 415 7.06 25.23 2.89
C ASP A 415 6.76 24.83 1.44
N GLN A 416 7.71 25.07 0.53
CA GLN A 416 7.57 24.79 -0.90
C GLN A 416 7.67 23.28 -1.22
N VAL A 417 8.31 22.53 -0.34
CA VAL A 417 8.27 21.06 -0.29
C VAL A 417 7.81 20.70 1.10
N PRO A 418 6.66 20.04 1.32
CA PRO A 418 6.10 19.80 2.64
C PRO A 418 7.02 18.88 3.47
N LEU A 419 8.05 19.47 4.04
CA LEU A 419 9.15 18.84 4.76
C LEU A 419 9.23 19.55 6.12
N GLU A 420 9.03 18.79 7.18
CA GLU A 420 9.24 19.24 8.56
C GLU A 420 9.78 18.04 9.35
N VAL A 421 11.08 18.05 9.66
CA VAL A 421 11.77 16.90 10.28
C VAL A 421 12.65 17.32 11.44
N GLN A 422 12.74 16.46 12.46
CA GLN A 422 13.70 16.55 13.55
C GLN A 422 14.73 15.42 13.44
N LEU A 423 16.01 15.76 13.60
CA LEU A 423 17.16 14.90 13.33
C LEU A 423 18.13 14.99 14.51
N PRO A 424 18.30 13.94 15.33
CA PRO A 424 19.28 13.96 16.41
C PRO A 424 20.69 13.97 15.81
N GLU A 425 21.50 14.94 16.22
CA GLU A 425 22.84 15.17 15.66
C GLU A 425 23.76 13.94 15.65
N PRO A 426 23.76 13.04 16.67
CA PRO A 426 24.60 11.84 16.66
C PRO A 426 24.29 10.85 15.54
N ALA A 427 23.07 10.88 15.00
CA ALA A 427 22.61 9.97 13.94
C ALA A 427 22.84 10.53 12.52
N LEU A 428 23.26 11.79 12.40
CA LEU A 428 23.51 12.41 11.11
C LEU A 428 24.80 11.85 10.46
N PRO A 429 24.75 11.46 9.17
CA PRO A 429 25.97 11.22 8.39
C PRO A 429 26.88 12.44 8.43
N ALA A 430 28.21 12.22 8.46
CA ALA A 430 29.19 13.30 8.59
C ALA A 430 29.00 14.42 7.57
N ALA A 431 28.73 14.06 6.30
CA ALA A 431 28.50 15.03 5.23
C ALA A 431 27.26 15.93 5.47
N VAL A 432 26.17 15.36 5.98
CA VAL A 432 24.94 16.10 6.31
C VAL A 432 25.19 17.03 7.50
N LYS A 433 25.86 16.51 8.53
CA LYS A 433 26.22 17.29 9.73
C LYS A 433 27.10 18.48 9.38
N GLU A 434 28.13 18.29 8.55
CA GLU A 434 29.02 19.37 8.10
C GLU A 434 28.26 20.44 7.28
N LEU A 435 27.37 20.01 6.38
CA LEU A 435 26.52 20.93 5.62
C LEU A 435 25.63 21.77 6.54
N PHE A 436 24.99 21.15 7.54
CA PHE A 436 24.15 21.87 8.50
C PHE A 436 24.97 22.86 9.35
N GLN A 437 26.17 22.47 9.77
CA GLN A 437 27.08 23.35 10.52
C GLN A 437 27.53 24.55 9.68
N ARG A 438 27.93 24.34 8.41
CA ARG A 438 28.27 25.44 7.50
C ARG A 438 27.08 26.38 7.24
N THR A 439 25.88 25.80 7.17
CA THR A 439 24.65 26.58 6.95
C THR A 439 24.32 27.48 8.15
N LEU A 440 24.47 26.96 9.39
CA LEU A 440 24.19 27.72 10.61
C LEU A 440 25.27 28.73 11.03
N GLY A 441 26.49 28.62 10.49
CA GLY A 441 27.63 29.48 10.85
C GLY A 441 28.39 29.02 12.07
#